data_AF-A0AAJ2THS8-F1
#
_entry.id   AF-A0AAJ2THS8-F1
#
_cell.length_a   1.000
_cell.length_b   1.000
_cell.length_c   1.000
_cell.angle_alpha   90.00
_cell.angle_beta   90.00
_cell.angle_gamma   90.00
#
_symmetry.space_group_name_H-M   'P 1'
#
loop_
_entity.id
_entity.type
_entity.pdbx_description
1 polymer ?
#
loop_
_entity_poly.entity_id
_entity_poly.type
_entity_poly.pdbx_seq_one_letter_code
_entity_poly.pdbx_strand_id
1 'polypeptide(L)'
;MRRNRIFMMILAVFVVFTLVMTTGCGKTLSGTYSAEALGSGVSMSFSGSRVTLSCKLVGAVVWEMEGTYGIKDTQITMSFPSASSDEEKEYSGTFDFAEDEGGIKIGVVYYTKMS
;
A
#
# COMPACT_ATOMS: atom_id res chain seq x y z
N MET A 1 28.46 14.52 16.05
CA MET A 1 27.24 15.22 15.59
C MET A 1 26.82 14.79 14.17
N ARG A 2 26.48 13.51 13.95
CA ARG A 2 25.93 13.01 12.65
C ARG A 2 24.61 12.23 12.82
N ARG A 3 24.21 11.91 14.06
CA ARG A 3 23.04 11.09 14.37
C ARG A 3 21.70 11.84 14.31
N ASN A 4 21.73 13.17 14.33
CA ASN A 4 20.50 13.99 14.35
C ASN A 4 19.96 14.33 12.96
N ARG A 5 20.76 14.21 11.88
CA ARG A 5 20.27 14.54 10.54
C ARG A 5 19.34 13.45 9.98
N ILE A 6 19.62 12.18 10.28
CA ILE A 6 18.80 11.05 9.84
C ILE A 6 17.45 11.04 10.57
N PHE A 7 17.45 11.19 11.90
CA PHE A 7 16.21 11.27 12.68
C PHE A 7 15.34 12.48 12.30
N MET A 8 15.95 13.62 11.98
CA MET A 8 15.22 14.84 11.59
C MET A 8 14.68 14.77 10.15
N MET A 9 15.35 14.04 9.25
CA MET A 9 14.82 13.74 7.91
C MET A 9 13.66 12.75 7.97
N ILE A 10 13.77 11.68 8.79
CA ILE A 10 12.68 10.72 9.02
C ILE A 10 11.47 11.43 9.64
N LEU A 11 11.68 12.33 10.60
CA LEU A 11 10.62 13.11 11.23
C LEU A 11 9.98 14.11 10.24
N ALA A 12 10.77 14.75 9.37
CA ALA A 12 10.23 15.66 8.36
C ALA A 12 9.41 14.93 7.29
N VAL A 13 9.83 13.73 6.86
CA VAL A 13 9.03 12.86 5.99
C VAL A 13 7.75 12.43 6.70
N PHE A 14 7.82 12.04 7.98
CA PHE A 14 6.64 11.70 8.78
C PHE A 14 5.63 12.84 8.92
N VAL A 15 6.11 14.08 9.13
CA VAL A 15 5.26 15.27 9.32
C VAL A 15 4.64 15.77 8.01
N VAL A 16 5.30 15.57 6.87
CA VAL A 16 4.68 15.84 5.56
C VAL A 16 3.66 14.75 5.21
N PHE A 17 3.88 13.50 5.64
CA PHE A 17 2.96 12.39 5.38
C PHE A 17 1.68 12.45 6.23
N THR A 18 1.74 12.95 7.46
CA THR A 18 0.53 13.17 8.28
C THR A 18 -0.35 14.31 7.77
N LEU A 19 0.21 15.25 7.00
CA LEU A 19 -0.53 16.39 6.45
C LEU A 19 -1.43 16.03 5.25
N VAL A 20 -1.18 14.90 4.57
CA VAL A 20 -1.99 14.46 3.42
C VAL A 20 -3.34 13.87 3.86
N MET A 21 -3.53 13.56 5.15
CA MET A 21 -4.75 12.91 5.65
C MET A 21 -5.87 13.88 6.04
N THR A 22 -5.71 15.18 5.80
CA THR A 22 -6.74 16.18 6.06
C THR A 22 -7.28 16.77 4.77
N THR A 23 -8.57 16.50 4.51
CA THR A 23 -9.45 17.16 3.53
C THR A 23 -9.57 16.51 2.15
N GLY A 24 -10.17 15.33 2.14
CA GLY A 24 -10.99 14.88 1.02
C GLY A 24 -11.96 13.84 1.56
N CYS A 25 -13.22 13.82 1.12
CA CYS A 25 -13.98 12.57 1.11
C CYS A 25 -13.26 11.62 0.15
N GLY A 26 -12.10 11.10 0.56
CA GLY A 26 -11.28 10.21 -0.24
C GLY A 26 -12.01 8.89 -0.37
N LYS A 27 -11.94 8.31 -1.57
CA LYS A 27 -12.46 6.97 -1.82
C LYS A 27 -11.78 6.00 -0.85
N THR A 28 -12.56 5.23 -0.11
CA THR A 28 -12.06 4.14 0.73
C THR A 28 -12.38 2.81 0.08
N LEU A 29 -11.38 1.93 0.04
CA LEU A 29 -11.52 0.55 -0.34
C LEU A 29 -11.90 -0.28 0.88
N SER A 30 -12.62 -1.37 0.62
CA SER A 30 -12.93 -2.40 1.59
C SER A 30 -12.78 -3.78 0.97
N GLY A 31 -12.37 -4.74 1.80
CA GLY A 31 -12.17 -6.13 1.43
C GLY A 31 -10.75 -6.43 0.94
N THR A 32 -10.58 -7.67 0.50
CA THR A 32 -9.29 -8.20 0.04
C THR A 32 -9.25 -8.23 -1.48
N TYR A 33 -8.14 -7.80 -2.06
CA TYR A 33 -7.88 -7.86 -3.50
C TYR A 33 -6.62 -8.69 -3.70
N SER A 34 -6.59 -9.59 -4.68
CA SER A 34 -5.48 -10.50 -4.91
C SER A 34 -5.02 -10.48 -6.37
N ALA A 35 -3.71 -10.54 -6.56
CA ALA A 35 -3.06 -10.78 -7.85
C ALA A 35 -2.18 -12.02 -7.70
N GLU A 36 -2.58 -13.13 -8.33
CA GLU A 36 -1.90 -14.42 -8.20
C GLU A 36 -1.51 -14.95 -9.59
N ALA A 37 -0.29 -15.46 -9.70
CA ALA A 37 0.23 -16.09 -10.91
C ALA A 37 1.10 -17.30 -10.51
N LEU A 38 0.80 -18.47 -11.11
CA LEU A 38 1.61 -19.69 -10.95
C LEU A 38 1.88 -20.07 -9.47
N GLY A 39 0.88 -19.90 -8.60
CA GLY A 39 0.96 -20.23 -7.18
C GLY A 39 1.69 -19.20 -6.30
N SER A 40 2.20 -18.11 -6.88
CA SER A 40 2.75 -16.98 -6.15
C SER A 40 1.83 -15.77 -6.31
N GLY A 41 1.74 -14.90 -5.32
CA GLY A 41 0.91 -13.72 -5.47
C GLY A 41 0.97 -12.75 -4.32
N VAL A 42 0.31 -11.63 -4.53
CA VAL A 42 0.21 -10.54 -3.58
C VAL A 42 -1.26 -10.28 -3.34
N SER A 43 -1.66 -10.23 -2.07
CA SER A 43 -2.99 -9.78 -1.67
C SER A 43 -2.91 -8.52 -0.83
N MET A 44 -3.86 -7.61 -1.02
CA MET A 44 -4.02 -6.38 -0.25
C MET A 44 -5.40 -6.36 0.40
N SER A 45 -5.45 -6.28 1.72
CA SER A 45 -6.68 -6.14 2.49
C SER A 45 -6.85 -4.70 2.95
N PHE A 46 -7.95 -4.06 2.54
CA PHE A 46 -8.23 -2.67 2.85
C PHE A 46 -9.33 -2.53 3.90
N SER A 47 -9.10 -1.66 4.88
CA SER A 47 -10.07 -1.32 5.92
C SER A 47 -9.88 0.12 6.38
N GLY A 48 -10.85 0.99 6.05
CA GLY A 48 -10.70 2.44 6.27
C GLY A 48 -9.51 2.97 5.50
N SER A 49 -8.57 3.63 6.17
CA SER A 49 -7.30 4.12 5.59
C SER A 49 -6.11 3.15 5.76
N ARG A 50 -6.36 1.92 6.23
CA ARG A 50 -5.34 0.89 6.44
C ARG A 50 -5.30 -0.10 5.29
N VAL A 51 -4.11 -0.61 5.02
CA VAL A 51 -3.86 -1.68 4.07
C VAL A 51 -2.94 -2.72 4.69
N THR A 52 -3.27 -3.99 4.54
CA THR A 52 -2.37 -5.11 4.87
C THR A 52 -1.96 -5.77 3.57
N LEU A 53 -0.67 -5.77 3.29
CA LEU A 53 -0.05 -6.46 2.17
C LEU A 53 0.39 -7.85 2.63
N SER A 54 -0.05 -8.90 1.96
CA SER A 54 0.38 -10.27 2.22
C SER A 54 0.95 -10.88 0.94
N CYS A 55 2.17 -11.38 1.03
CA CYS A 55 2.78 -12.15 -0.05
C CYS A 55 2.53 -13.63 0.17
N LYS A 56 2.14 -14.33 -0.90
CA LYS A 56 1.83 -15.75 -0.90
C LYS A 56 2.77 -16.50 -1.83
N LEU A 57 3.21 -17.66 -1.37
CA LEU A 57 3.99 -18.62 -2.15
C LEU A 57 3.38 -20.01 -1.95
N VAL A 58 3.03 -20.68 -3.04
CA VAL A 58 2.36 -21.99 -3.07
C VAL A 58 1.12 -22.02 -2.15
N GLY A 59 0.33 -20.94 -2.19
CA GLY A 59 -0.90 -20.80 -1.39
C GLY A 59 -0.70 -20.51 0.10
N ALA A 60 0.54 -20.43 0.60
CA ALA A 60 0.84 -20.06 1.98
C ALA A 60 1.32 -18.60 2.05
N VAL A 61 0.87 -17.87 3.06
CA VAL A 61 1.39 -16.52 3.35
C VAL A 61 2.83 -16.66 3.86
N VAL A 62 3.78 -16.03 3.17
CA VAL A 62 5.21 -16.05 3.51
C VAL A 62 5.63 -14.85 4.34
N TRP A 63 5.01 -13.70 4.12
CA TRP A 63 5.22 -12.49 4.91
C TRP A 63 4.05 -11.53 4.73
N GLU A 64 3.89 -10.63 5.70
CA GLU A 64 2.86 -9.58 5.70
C GLU A 64 3.44 -8.25 6.19
N MET A 65 2.90 -7.16 5.66
CA MET A 65 3.22 -5.81 6.11
C MET A 65 1.96 -4.97 6.24
N GLU A 66 1.85 -4.24 7.34
CA GLU A 66 0.79 -3.27 7.54
C GLU A 66 1.23 -1.89 7.07
N GLY A 67 0.27 -1.15 6.52
CA GLY A 67 0.50 0.17 5.99
C GLY A 67 -0.77 1.02 6.00
N THR A 68 -0.61 2.21 5.45
CA THR A 68 -1.71 3.13 5.18
C THR A 68 -1.77 3.46 3.71
N TYR A 69 -2.94 3.89 3.27
CA TYR A 69 -3.11 4.38 1.92
C TYR A 69 -4.05 5.58 1.87
N GLY A 70 -3.97 6.33 0.78
CA GLY A 70 -4.92 7.37 0.42
C GLY A 70 -5.16 7.36 -1.08
N ILE A 71 -6.40 7.57 -1.50
CA ILE A 71 -6.77 7.71 -2.91
C ILE A 71 -7.14 9.16 -3.16
N LYS A 72 -6.54 9.73 -4.20
CA LYS A 72 -6.86 11.06 -4.70
C LYS A 72 -6.88 11.03 -6.22
N ASP A 73 -7.99 11.47 -6.81
CA ASP A 73 -8.21 11.45 -8.25
C ASP A 73 -7.96 10.04 -8.85
N THR A 74 -7.03 9.90 -9.78
CA THR A 74 -6.62 8.63 -10.39
C THR A 74 -5.33 8.07 -9.80
N GLN A 75 -5.02 8.41 -8.55
CA GLN A 75 -3.79 7.99 -7.88
C GLN A 75 -4.07 7.39 -6.51
N ILE A 76 -3.27 6.39 -6.15
CA ILE A 76 -3.21 5.79 -4.82
C ILE A 76 -1.80 5.96 -4.25
N THR A 77 -1.71 6.51 -3.05
CA THR A 77 -0.46 6.62 -2.30
C THR A 77 -0.48 5.59 -1.18
N MET A 78 0.55 4.74 -1.10
CA MET A 78 0.72 3.73 -0.07
C MET A 78 1.97 3.96 0.75
N SER A 79 1.94 3.54 2.02
CA SER A 79 3.06 3.64 2.94
C SER A 79 3.11 2.44 3.87
N PHE A 80 4.22 1.71 3.81
CA PHE A 80 4.52 0.55 4.64
C PHE A 80 5.73 0.86 5.52
N PRO A 81 5.54 1.42 6.73
CA PRO A 81 6.65 1.88 7.58
C PRO A 81 7.52 0.74 8.11
N SER A 82 7.02 -0.49 8.10
CA SER A 82 7.78 -1.69 8.49
C SER A 82 8.66 -2.23 7.36
N ALA A 83 8.59 -1.68 6.15
CA ALA A 83 9.41 -2.12 5.02
C ALA A 83 10.90 -1.94 5.31
N SER A 84 11.63 -3.04 5.24
CA SER A 84 13.02 -3.17 5.65
C SER A 84 13.95 -3.50 4.47
N SER A 85 13.48 -4.33 3.53
CA SER A 85 14.21 -4.64 2.29
C SER A 85 13.92 -3.61 1.19
N ASP A 86 14.75 -3.58 0.14
CA ASP A 86 14.51 -2.68 -0.98
C ASP A 86 13.28 -3.12 -1.79
N GLU A 87 13.04 -4.43 -1.92
CA GLU A 87 11.82 -4.99 -2.51
C GLU A 87 10.55 -4.58 -1.75
N GLU A 88 10.58 -4.61 -0.40
CA GLU A 88 9.45 -4.19 0.43
C GLU A 88 9.13 -2.70 0.28
N LYS A 89 10.16 -1.87 0.09
CA LYS A 89 9.99 -0.42 -0.09
C LYS A 89 9.34 -0.07 -1.42
N GLU A 90 9.45 -0.91 -2.45
CA GLU A 90 8.81 -0.69 -3.76
C GLU A 90 7.28 -0.65 -3.67
N TYR A 91 6.68 -1.23 -2.62
CA TYR A 91 5.23 -1.16 -2.37
C TYR A 91 4.79 0.18 -1.77
N SER A 92 5.72 1.01 -1.30
CA SER A 92 5.43 2.36 -0.84
C SER A 92 5.65 3.37 -1.96
N GLY A 93 4.76 4.35 -2.09
CA GLY A 93 4.83 5.34 -3.15
C GLY A 93 3.45 5.74 -3.67
N THR A 94 3.45 6.50 -4.76
CA THR A 94 2.21 6.90 -5.46
C THR A 94 2.15 6.19 -6.80
N PHE A 95 1.01 5.57 -7.08
CA PHE A 95 0.77 4.77 -8.27
C PHE A 95 -0.52 5.23 -8.97
N ASP A 96 -0.59 4.99 -10.26
CA ASP A 96 -1.85 5.13 -11.00
C ASP A 96 -2.89 4.16 -10.41
N PHE A 97 -4.12 4.64 -10.27
CA PHE A 97 -5.22 3.91 -9.65
C PHE A 97 -6.45 3.93 -10.53
N ALA A 98 -7.04 2.76 -10.74
CA ALA A 98 -8.34 2.58 -11.35
C ALA A 98 -9.11 1.48 -10.63
N GLU A 99 -10.44 1.54 -10.67
CA GLU A 99 -11.33 0.55 -10.08
C GLU A 99 -12.46 0.25 -11.05
N ASP A 100 -12.85 -1.01 -11.13
CA ASP A 100 -13.99 -1.50 -11.91
C ASP A 100 -14.80 -2.52 -11.08
N GLU A 101 -15.81 -3.14 -11.69
CA GLU A 101 -16.69 -4.08 -10.99
C GLU A 101 -15.97 -5.34 -10.49
N GLY A 102 -14.84 -5.72 -11.10
CA GLY A 102 -14.10 -6.94 -10.80
C GLY A 102 -12.93 -6.75 -9.82
N GLY A 103 -12.47 -5.51 -9.62
CA GLY A 103 -11.28 -5.26 -8.82
C GLY A 103 -10.68 -3.87 -8.96
N ILE A 104 -9.38 -3.80 -8.67
CA ILE A 104 -8.61 -2.56 -8.71
C ILE A 104 -7.33 -2.75 -9.52
N LYS A 105 -6.90 -1.69 -10.20
CA LYS A 105 -5.59 -1.59 -10.85
C LYS A 105 -4.73 -0.61 -10.09
N ILE A 106 -3.53 -1.04 -9.68
CA ILE A 106 -2.53 -0.22 -9.01
C ILE A 106 -1.24 -0.30 -9.83
N GLY A 107 -0.84 0.82 -10.42
CA GLY A 107 0.22 0.88 -11.42
C GLY A 107 -0.10 -0.03 -12.61
N VAL A 108 0.75 -1.03 -12.83
CA VAL A 108 0.59 -2.00 -13.93
C VAL A 108 -0.13 -3.29 -13.51
N VAL A 109 -0.40 -3.48 -12.22
CA VAL A 109 -0.95 -4.74 -11.67
C VAL A 109 -2.44 -4.61 -11.44
N TYR A 110 -3.20 -5.61 -11.89
CA TYR A 110 -4.63 -5.73 -11.63
C TYR A 110 -4.87 -6.75 -10.51
N TYR A 111 -5.61 -6.34 -9.48
CA TYR A 111 -5.96 -7.14 -8.32
C TYR A 111 -7.46 -7.42 -8.35
N THR A 112 -7.81 -8.71 -8.36
CA THR A 112 -9.21 -9.16 -8.37
C THR A 112 -9.76 -9.08 -6.96
N LYS A 113 -10.98 -8.56 -6.81
CA LYS A 113 -11.66 -8.54 -5.51
C LYS A 113 -12.00 -9.97 -5.07
N MET A 114 -11.56 -10.35 -3.88
CA MET A 114 -11.88 -11.64 -3.27
C MET A 114 -13.26 -11.53 -2.60
N SER A 115 -14.14 -12.48 -2.92
CA SER A 115 -15.51 -12.59 -2.40
C SER A 115 -15.56 -12.94 -0.92
#